data_AF-A0A9P5GRP5-F1
#
_entry.id   AF-A0A9P5GRP5-F1
#
_cell.length_a   1.000
_cell.length_b   1.000
_cell.length_c   1.000
_cell.angle_alpha   90.00
_cell.angle_beta   90.00
_cell.angle_gamma   90.00
#
_symmetry.space_group_name_H-M   'P 1'
#
loop_
_entity.id
_entity.type
_entity.pdbx_description
1 polymer ?
#
loop_
_entity_poly.entity_id
_entity_poly.type
_entity_poly.pdbx_seq_one_letter_code
_entity_poly.pdbx_strand_id
1 'polypeptide(L)'
;MDPNQDEKNQCQLSLPLGRMEVAVRRSANRSPPYFWGEEVAQKPSFPIHTGYAEARSIIEDGRLELLEDLASTAIRYITRLFECLDSPKEGLQKSFVEMHLSEDLQKWRKEQHDSGHILPSKGHGLAPASEKVVRLLGAERWPKALTTTNALFGCGMTNMLIGAYDAETLYSNCCSDMAFYYEHGYHKVFPEFENVIKWAIGDHHALHTPGGAERMAAVEIGMKYIKKKVALEEAHESGLANRVATLDRREAQIICTLESSLVGMAKEAMVRGFDCAAVMSDLVFSNPGTDVIDVGSDLFNSELLNSFLNTADMTSTGIVTEEALRRVYDAYAHTGCRMLCERWMEPMARMCSALFTWHILNDRHRFLRRALLGFSKTRKTAAEPREADFDEAFDPELRTTGFSRPLQGACNGGDPCDQVKGHLRAHDESDGLLAELWLCLSTKPMQYVTKGAVDPGIEDDLSERLQLAMGRAYSRGFVDEMAWLIAHAGHHAWQVNRLYEAAMYGSLLDDGRLRGKLDR
;
A
#
# COMPACT_ATOMS: atom_id res chain seq x y z
N MET A 1 -37.18 -20.07 35.64
CA MET A 1 -36.31 -19.09 34.96
C MET A 1 -34.91 -19.60 35.13
N ASP A 2 -34.39 -20.21 34.07
CA ASP A 2 -33.11 -20.93 34.07
C ASP A 2 -32.05 -19.99 33.48
N PRO A 3 -30.99 -19.61 34.22
CA PRO A 3 -30.02 -18.60 33.79
C PRO A 3 -29.06 -19.09 32.68
N ASN A 4 -29.23 -20.32 32.18
CA ASN A 4 -28.42 -20.92 31.12
C ASN A 4 -28.98 -20.76 29.68
N GLN A 5 -30.04 -19.97 29.49
CA GLN A 5 -30.61 -19.72 28.15
C GLN A 5 -30.13 -18.42 27.49
N ASP A 6 -29.54 -17.49 28.24
CA ASP A 6 -29.07 -16.21 27.68
C ASP A 6 -27.65 -16.28 27.08
N GLU A 7 -26.82 -17.26 27.46
CA GLU A 7 -25.49 -17.47 26.84
C GLU A 7 -25.53 -18.28 25.53
N LYS A 8 -26.65 -18.92 25.20
CA LYS A 8 -26.81 -19.67 23.93
C LYS A 8 -27.45 -18.88 22.79
N ASN A 9 -27.93 -17.67 23.04
CA ASN A 9 -28.51 -16.79 22.02
C ASN A 9 -27.57 -15.69 21.51
N GLN A 10 -26.28 -15.69 21.89
CA GLN A 10 -25.26 -14.78 21.34
C GLN A 10 -24.46 -15.34 20.15
N CYS A 11 -24.77 -16.55 19.69
CA CYS A 11 -24.04 -17.20 18.60
C CYS A 11 -24.95 -17.42 17.38
N GLN A 12 -25.42 -16.34 16.77
CA GLN A 12 -25.98 -16.30 15.41
C GLN A 12 -26.24 -14.85 14.98
N LEU A 13 -25.17 -14.04 14.91
CA LEU A 13 -25.18 -12.90 13.99
C LEU A 13 -25.04 -13.48 12.57
N SER A 14 -26.15 -13.94 12.02
CA SER A 14 -26.26 -14.20 10.59
C SER A 14 -26.25 -12.85 9.88
N LEU A 15 -25.05 -12.30 9.66
CA LEU A 15 -24.86 -11.20 8.73
C LEU A 15 -25.42 -11.69 7.38
N PRO A 16 -26.42 -11.01 6.81
CA PRO A 16 -27.01 -11.43 5.55
C PRO A 16 -25.90 -11.44 4.51
N LEU A 17 -25.58 -12.62 3.97
CA LEU A 17 -24.59 -12.87 2.93
C LEU A 17 -24.51 -11.67 1.96
N GLY A 18 -23.53 -10.80 2.18
CA GLY A 18 -23.25 -9.59 1.40
C GLY A 18 -22.57 -9.97 0.09
N ARG A 19 -23.15 -10.92 -0.64
CA ARG A 19 -22.59 -11.48 -1.87
C ARG A 19 -22.54 -10.38 -2.92
N MET A 20 -21.34 -10.10 -3.41
CA MET A 20 -21.16 -9.37 -4.66
C MET A 20 -21.51 -10.31 -5.81
N GLU A 21 -22.46 -9.94 -6.66
CA GLU A 21 -22.60 -10.58 -7.97
C GLU A 21 -21.47 -10.06 -8.86
N VAL A 22 -20.57 -10.95 -9.30
CA VAL A 22 -19.44 -10.57 -10.14
C VAL A 22 -19.72 -10.88 -11.59
N ALA A 23 -19.49 -9.91 -12.46
CA ALA A 23 -19.38 -10.16 -13.89
C ALA A 23 -17.96 -10.62 -14.19
N VAL A 24 -17.67 -11.93 -14.17
CA VAL A 24 -16.34 -12.42 -14.57
C VAL A 24 -16.34 -12.73 -16.07
N ARG A 25 -15.46 -12.08 -16.83
CA ARG A 25 -15.10 -12.57 -18.17
C ARG A 25 -14.10 -13.71 -18.00
N ARG A 26 -14.37 -14.87 -18.62
CA ARG A 26 -13.39 -15.97 -18.66
C ARG A 26 -12.19 -15.51 -19.48
N SER A 27 -11.04 -15.34 -18.82
CA SER A 27 -9.79 -14.96 -19.49
C SER A 27 -9.34 -16.06 -20.47
N ALA A 28 -8.89 -15.64 -21.65
CA ALA A 28 -8.30 -16.52 -22.65
C ALA A 28 -6.80 -16.68 -22.36
N ASN A 29 -6.45 -17.79 -21.72
CA ASN A 29 -5.10 -18.37 -21.68
C ASN A 29 -3.97 -17.48 -21.16
N ARG A 30 -3.82 -17.39 -19.82
CA ARG A 30 -2.56 -17.44 -19.03
C ARG A 30 -2.72 -16.89 -17.60
N SER A 31 -3.77 -16.12 -17.32
CA SER A 31 -4.09 -15.67 -15.95
C SER A 31 -4.81 -16.76 -15.16
N PRO A 32 -4.57 -16.90 -13.84
CA PRO A 32 -5.51 -17.61 -12.98
C PRO A 32 -6.91 -17.00 -13.17
N PRO A 33 -7.96 -17.82 -13.26
CA PRO A 33 -9.32 -17.29 -13.32
C PRO A 33 -9.57 -16.42 -12.07
N TYR A 34 -10.32 -15.33 -12.25
CA TYR A 34 -10.63 -14.38 -11.18
C TYR A 34 -11.25 -15.07 -9.95
N PHE A 35 -12.16 -16.03 -10.20
CA PHE A 35 -12.56 -17.03 -9.22
C PHE A 35 -11.94 -18.38 -9.57
N TRP A 36 -11.03 -18.84 -8.72
CA TRP A 36 -10.22 -20.03 -9.00
C TRP A 36 -10.72 -21.32 -8.35
N GLY A 37 -11.85 -21.27 -7.65
CA GLY A 37 -12.51 -22.46 -7.13
C GLY A 37 -13.32 -23.25 -8.14
N GLU A 38 -13.66 -22.64 -9.28
CA GLU A 38 -14.65 -23.23 -10.19
C GLU A 38 -14.10 -24.18 -11.26
N GLU A 39 -12.78 -24.22 -11.54
CA GLU A 39 -12.16 -25.25 -12.40
C GLU A 39 -10.66 -24.98 -12.55
N VAL A 40 -9.80 -25.89 -12.07
CA VAL A 40 -8.46 -26.02 -12.65
C VAL A 40 -8.11 -27.50 -12.82
N ALA A 41 -8.15 -27.99 -14.06
CA ALA A 41 -7.77 -29.36 -14.43
C ALA A 41 -6.25 -29.61 -14.34
N GLN A 42 -5.44 -28.57 -14.10
CA GLN A 42 -3.98 -28.64 -13.98
C GLN A 42 -3.49 -27.76 -12.84
N LYS A 43 -2.56 -28.26 -12.03
CA LYS A 43 -1.89 -27.45 -11.00
C LYS A 43 -1.12 -26.32 -11.72
N PRO A 44 -1.42 -25.03 -11.46
CA PRO A 44 -0.70 -23.94 -12.11
C PRO A 44 0.79 -24.02 -11.73
N SER A 45 1.66 -23.74 -12.70
CA SER A 45 3.10 -23.57 -12.49
C SER A 45 3.41 -22.08 -12.58
N PHE A 46 3.81 -21.49 -11.46
CA PHE A 46 4.22 -20.09 -11.39
C PHE A 46 5.75 -20.00 -11.52
N PRO A 47 6.26 -18.93 -12.15
CA PRO A 47 7.70 -18.73 -12.30
C PRO A 47 8.36 -18.48 -10.93
N ILE A 48 9.56 -19.02 -10.76
CA ILE A 48 10.48 -18.58 -9.70
C ILE A 48 11.36 -17.48 -10.28
N HIS A 49 11.38 -16.33 -9.62
CA HIS A 49 12.10 -15.16 -10.15
C HIS A 49 13.55 -15.20 -9.72
N THR A 50 14.45 -14.87 -10.66
CA THR A 50 15.84 -14.57 -10.33
C THR A 50 15.91 -13.27 -9.53
N GLY A 51 16.83 -13.21 -8.58
CA GLY A 51 16.99 -12.08 -7.66
C GLY A 51 16.47 -12.35 -6.26
N TYR A 52 16.18 -11.27 -5.52
CA TYR A 52 15.59 -11.29 -4.18
C TYR A 52 16.37 -12.16 -3.17
N ALA A 53 17.70 -12.16 -3.25
CA ALA A 53 18.51 -13.15 -2.53
C ALA A 53 18.34 -13.03 -1.01
N GLU A 54 18.28 -11.80 -0.50
CA GLU A 54 18.05 -11.57 0.93
C GLU A 54 16.64 -11.97 1.36
N ALA A 55 15.59 -11.54 0.65
CA ALA A 55 14.22 -11.94 0.94
C ALA A 55 14.07 -13.48 0.93
N ARG A 56 14.68 -14.16 -0.04
CA ARG A 56 14.71 -15.62 -0.14
C ARG A 56 15.39 -16.28 1.06
N SER A 57 16.41 -15.66 1.63
CA SER A 57 17.08 -16.12 2.86
C SER A 57 16.27 -15.86 4.15
N ILE A 58 15.26 -14.98 4.10
CA ILE A 58 14.42 -14.60 5.25
C ILE A 58 13.14 -15.44 5.26
N ILE A 59 12.43 -15.49 4.13
CA ILE A 59 11.12 -16.16 4.03
C ILE A 59 11.21 -17.62 3.66
N GLU A 60 12.36 -18.09 3.16
CA GLU A 60 12.60 -19.48 2.76
C GLU A 60 11.46 -20.06 1.88
N ASP A 61 10.74 -21.05 2.40
CA ASP A 61 9.60 -21.72 1.76
C ASP A 61 8.24 -21.09 2.13
N GLY A 62 8.24 -20.02 2.91
CA GLY A 62 7.03 -19.29 3.32
C GLY A 62 6.15 -20.05 4.30
N ARG A 63 6.68 -21.02 5.06
CA ARG A 63 5.92 -21.75 6.09
C ARG A 63 5.32 -20.82 7.16
N LEU A 64 4.17 -21.22 7.70
CA LEU A 64 3.42 -20.39 8.64
C LEU A 64 4.20 -20.19 9.95
N GLU A 65 4.88 -21.23 10.44
CA GLU A 65 5.71 -21.16 11.64
C GLU A 65 6.85 -20.16 11.48
N LEU A 66 7.45 -20.10 10.29
CA LEU A 66 8.48 -19.12 9.99
C LEU A 66 7.90 -17.69 9.99
N LEU A 67 6.69 -17.49 9.47
CA LEU A 67 6.01 -16.20 9.53
C LEU A 67 5.72 -15.76 10.98
N GLU A 68 5.35 -16.69 11.86
CA GLU A 68 5.19 -16.42 13.31
C GLU A 68 6.52 -16.03 13.97
N ASP A 69 7.62 -16.70 13.61
CA ASP A 69 8.97 -16.40 14.09
C ASP A 69 9.45 -15.02 13.62
N LEU A 70 9.17 -14.68 12.35
CA LEU A 70 9.45 -13.36 11.77
C LEU A 70 8.65 -12.28 12.47
N ALA A 71 7.35 -12.48 12.71
CA ALA A 71 6.52 -11.53 13.45
C ALA A 71 7.01 -11.35 14.89
N SER A 72 7.39 -12.43 15.57
CA SER A 72 7.95 -12.37 16.92
C SER A 72 9.30 -11.63 16.95
N THR A 73 10.09 -11.80 15.89
CA THR A 73 11.36 -11.08 15.69
C THR A 73 11.13 -9.59 15.43
N ALA A 74 10.18 -9.24 14.56
CA ALA A 74 9.78 -7.85 14.29
C ALA A 74 9.26 -7.17 15.57
N ILE A 75 8.38 -7.82 16.32
CA ILE A 75 7.88 -7.34 17.62
C ILE A 75 9.04 -7.07 18.58
N ARG A 76 10.03 -7.97 18.65
CA ARG A 76 11.21 -7.79 19.50
C ARG A 76 12.03 -6.59 19.06
N TYR A 77 12.22 -6.39 17.75
CA TYR A 77 12.93 -5.23 17.22
C TYR A 77 12.23 -3.93 17.58
N ILE A 78 10.95 -3.78 17.24
CA ILE A 78 10.20 -2.55 17.55
C ILE A 78 10.14 -2.31 19.06
N THR A 79 9.93 -3.35 19.88
CA THR A 79 9.91 -3.19 21.35
C THR A 79 11.25 -2.66 21.85
N ARG A 80 12.36 -3.22 21.37
CA ARG A 80 13.71 -2.74 21.73
C ARG A 80 13.93 -1.29 21.28
N LEU A 81 13.43 -0.90 20.10
CA LEU A 81 13.47 0.50 19.67
C LEU A 81 12.78 1.35 20.73
N PHE A 82 11.50 1.13 21.03
CA PHE A 82 10.76 1.94 22.00
C PHE A 82 11.39 1.96 23.41
N GLU A 83 11.88 0.83 23.94
CA GLU A 83 12.55 0.77 25.25
C GLU A 83 13.82 1.63 25.33
N CYS A 84 14.49 1.91 24.21
CA CYS A 84 15.64 2.81 24.19
C CYS A 84 15.26 4.28 24.51
N LEU A 85 13.99 4.64 24.39
CA LEU A 85 13.49 5.99 24.74
C LEU A 85 13.47 6.19 26.26
N ASP A 86 13.17 5.14 27.03
CA ASP A 86 13.03 5.20 28.49
C ASP A 86 14.36 5.16 29.24
N SER A 87 15.42 4.66 28.60
CA SER A 87 16.74 4.47 29.22
C SER A 87 17.86 4.77 28.23
N PRO A 88 18.25 6.04 28.06
CA PRO A 88 19.39 6.45 27.24
C PRO A 88 20.70 6.03 27.92
N LYS A 89 20.98 4.72 28.00
CA LYS A 89 22.29 4.21 28.42
C LYS A 89 23.28 4.49 27.30
N GLU A 90 24.44 5.06 27.65
CA GLU A 90 25.57 5.28 26.75
C GLU A 90 25.93 3.94 26.05
N GLY A 91 25.62 3.85 24.75
CA GLY A 91 25.80 2.64 23.93
C GLY A 91 24.54 2.19 23.16
N LEU A 92 23.33 2.45 23.67
CA LEU A 92 22.04 2.16 23.01
C LEU A 92 21.50 3.35 22.19
N GLN A 93 22.14 4.51 22.27
CA GLN A 93 21.83 5.75 21.53
C GLN A 93 21.90 5.64 20.00
N LYS A 94 22.29 4.49 19.42
CA LYS A 94 22.39 4.31 17.96
C LYS A 94 21.09 3.90 17.27
N SER A 95 20.05 3.55 18.04
CA SER A 95 18.79 3.03 17.49
C SER A 95 17.88 4.12 16.91
N PHE A 96 18.10 5.39 17.27
CA PHE A 96 17.30 6.52 16.80
C PHE A 96 18.17 7.70 16.42
N VAL A 97 17.64 8.50 15.49
CA VAL A 97 18.26 9.72 15.04
C VAL A 97 17.21 10.83 15.08
N GLU A 98 17.58 11.97 15.65
CA GLU A 98 16.77 13.18 15.54
C GLU A 98 16.96 13.75 14.13
N MET A 99 15.86 13.93 13.42
CA MET A 99 15.85 14.27 12.01
C MET A 99 15.43 15.72 11.79
N HIS A 100 16.16 16.40 10.91
CA HIS A 100 15.85 17.77 10.50
C HIS A 100 15.99 17.95 9.00
N LEU A 101 15.25 18.91 8.44
CA LEU A 101 15.47 19.35 7.07
C LEU A 101 16.80 20.10 6.97
N SER A 102 17.53 19.90 5.88
CA SER A 102 18.63 20.78 5.48
C SER A 102 18.17 22.24 5.35
N GLU A 103 19.11 23.18 5.51
CA GLU A 103 18.82 24.62 5.45
C GLU A 103 18.11 25.02 4.15
N ASP A 104 18.50 24.43 3.02
CA ASP A 104 17.90 24.71 1.71
C ASP A 104 16.45 24.20 1.61
N LEU A 105 16.15 23.01 2.14
CA LEU A 105 14.78 22.49 2.17
C LEU A 105 13.91 23.28 3.16
N GLN A 106 14.46 23.66 4.31
CA GLN A 106 13.78 24.50 5.29
C GLN A 106 13.45 25.88 4.70
N LYS A 107 14.40 26.49 3.99
CA LYS A 107 14.21 27.76 3.29
C LYS A 107 13.15 27.65 2.21
N TRP A 108 13.23 26.64 1.35
CA TRP A 108 12.22 26.39 0.33
C TRP A 108 10.82 26.19 0.92
N ARG A 109 10.69 25.38 1.98
CA ARG A 109 9.43 25.19 2.70
C ARG A 109 8.84 26.51 3.18
N LYS A 110 9.66 27.37 3.78
CA LYS A 110 9.25 28.70 4.25
C LYS A 110 8.76 29.57 3.09
N GLU A 111 9.50 29.64 1.98
CA GLU A 111 9.11 30.43 0.80
C GLU A 111 7.78 29.96 0.20
N GLN A 112 7.54 28.65 0.16
CA GLN A 112 6.27 28.08 -0.27
C GLN A 112 5.13 28.43 0.71
N HIS A 113 5.34 28.29 2.01
CA HIS A 113 4.36 28.66 3.03
C HIS A 113 4.01 30.15 3.00
N ASP A 114 5.01 31.03 2.86
CA ASP A 114 4.82 32.48 2.72
C ASP A 114 4.02 32.84 1.45
N SER A 115 4.07 31.98 0.42
CA SER A 115 3.29 32.09 -0.82
C SER A 115 1.90 31.44 -0.72
N GLY A 116 1.52 30.91 0.44
CA GLY A 116 0.24 30.23 0.66
C GLY A 116 0.19 28.78 0.16
N HIS A 117 1.31 28.22 -0.30
CA HIS A 117 1.43 26.83 -0.71
C HIS A 117 1.65 25.94 0.51
N ILE A 118 0.55 25.69 1.24
CA ILE A 118 0.54 24.88 2.45
C ILE A 118 -0.28 23.62 2.19
N LEU A 119 0.31 22.47 2.50
CA LEU A 119 -0.42 21.21 2.53
C LEU A 119 -1.22 21.14 3.84
N PRO A 120 -2.56 21.07 3.78
CA PRO A 120 -3.36 20.87 4.98
C PRO A 120 -3.14 19.49 5.58
N SER A 121 -3.41 19.37 6.89
CA SER A 121 -3.31 18.08 7.59
C SER A 121 -4.07 16.94 6.89
N LYS A 122 -3.59 15.72 7.15
CA LYS A 122 -4.23 14.48 6.71
C LYS A 122 -5.72 14.48 7.10
N GLY A 123 -6.55 13.99 6.19
CA GLY A 123 -7.97 13.79 6.46
C GLY A 123 -8.20 12.59 7.37
N HIS A 124 -9.46 12.32 7.71
CA HIS A 124 -9.77 11.23 8.64
C HIS A 124 -9.74 9.84 7.98
N GLY A 125 -9.83 9.75 6.65
CA GLY A 125 -9.88 8.45 5.98
C GLY A 125 -11.18 7.70 6.29
N LEU A 126 -12.27 8.44 6.53
CA LEU A 126 -13.58 7.92 6.99
C LEU A 126 -14.72 8.38 6.09
N ALA A 127 -14.44 9.11 5.02
CA ALA A 127 -15.47 9.49 4.07
C ALA A 127 -16.16 8.23 3.51
N PRO A 128 -17.50 8.20 3.44
CA PRO A 128 -18.21 7.09 2.80
C PRO A 128 -17.90 7.06 1.31
N ALA A 129 -17.77 5.86 0.74
CA ALA A 129 -17.75 5.70 -0.70
C ALA A 129 -19.09 6.16 -1.31
N SER A 130 -19.08 6.63 -2.56
CA SER A 130 -20.29 7.16 -3.17
C SER A 130 -21.37 6.08 -3.31
N GLU A 131 -22.63 6.42 -3.04
CA GLU A 131 -23.74 5.45 -3.10
C GLU A 131 -23.83 4.74 -4.46
N LYS A 132 -23.46 5.43 -5.53
CA LYS A 132 -23.44 4.87 -6.89
C LYS A 132 -22.44 3.73 -7.01
N VAL A 133 -21.24 3.92 -6.47
CA VAL A 133 -20.17 2.91 -6.46
C VAL A 133 -20.58 1.73 -5.58
N VAL A 134 -21.09 2.00 -4.37
CA VAL A 134 -21.54 0.94 -3.44
C VAL A 134 -22.61 0.07 -4.09
N ARG A 135 -23.61 0.66 -4.77
CA ARG A 135 -24.63 -0.09 -5.51
C ARG A 135 -24.08 -0.85 -6.72
N LEU A 136 -23.16 -0.22 -7.46
CA LEU A 136 -22.52 -0.85 -8.62
C LEU A 136 -21.74 -2.11 -8.25
N LEU A 137 -21.17 -2.12 -7.05
CA LEU A 137 -20.41 -3.23 -6.49
C LEU A 137 -21.30 -4.24 -5.73
N GLY A 138 -22.57 -3.95 -5.49
CA GLY A 138 -23.45 -4.81 -4.66
C GLY A 138 -23.04 -4.82 -3.17
N ALA A 139 -22.39 -3.76 -2.70
CA ALA A 139 -21.80 -3.66 -1.37
C ALA A 139 -22.72 -2.94 -0.35
N GLU A 140 -24.00 -2.72 -0.65
CA GLU A 140 -24.92 -1.94 0.20
C GLU A 140 -25.13 -2.55 1.60
N ARG A 141 -24.90 -3.85 1.74
CA ARG A 141 -25.05 -4.60 2.99
C ARG A 141 -23.72 -4.89 3.69
N TRP A 142 -22.61 -4.39 3.15
CA TRP A 142 -21.30 -4.57 3.77
C TRP A 142 -21.19 -3.77 5.07
N PRO A 143 -20.26 -4.15 5.97
CA PRO A 143 -19.98 -3.38 7.17
C PRO A 143 -19.69 -1.91 6.86
N LYS A 144 -20.12 -1.00 7.74
CA LYS A 144 -19.93 0.45 7.53
C LYS A 144 -18.46 0.82 7.41
N ALA A 145 -17.60 0.18 8.22
CA ALA A 145 -16.16 0.33 8.12
C ALA A 145 -15.63 0.03 6.71
N LEU A 146 -16.11 -1.05 6.08
CA LEU A 146 -15.67 -1.51 4.76
C LEU A 146 -16.21 -0.66 3.60
N THR A 147 -17.27 0.13 3.83
CA THR A 147 -17.88 1.01 2.82
C THR A 147 -17.41 2.46 2.89
N THR A 148 -16.40 2.74 3.73
CA THR A 148 -15.60 3.97 3.61
C THR A 148 -14.77 3.92 2.33
N THR A 149 -14.49 5.07 1.71
CA THR A 149 -13.63 5.15 0.52
C THR A 149 -12.26 4.56 0.80
N ASN A 150 -11.72 4.81 2.00
CA ASN A 150 -10.42 4.32 2.42
C ASN A 150 -10.35 2.78 2.49
N ALA A 151 -11.35 2.12 3.10
CA ALA A 151 -11.39 0.66 3.20
C ALA A 151 -11.83 -0.03 1.89
N LEU A 152 -12.86 0.50 1.23
CA LEU A 152 -13.40 -0.05 0.00
C LEU A 152 -12.37 -0.03 -1.13
N PHE A 153 -11.61 1.07 -1.27
CA PHE A 153 -10.59 1.20 -2.32
C PHE A 153 -9.17 0.85 -1.87
N GLY A 154 -8.97 0.52 -0.59
CA GLY A 154 -7.76 -0.15 -0.13
C GLY A 154 -7.97 -1.67 -0.13
N CYS A 155 -8.25 -2.27 1.04
CA CYS A 155 -8.37 -3.73 1.16
C CYS A 155 -9.48 -4.35 0.28
N GLY A 156 -10.62 -3.66 0.10
CA GLY A 156 -11.74 -4.16 -0.70
C GLY A 156 -11.36 -4.31 -2.17
N MET A 157 -10.93 -3.21 -2.80
CA MET A 157 -10.52 -3.17 -4.20
C MET A 157 -9.27 -4.01 -4.45
N THR A 158 -8.36 -4.09 -3.47
CA THR A 158 -7.21 -4.98 -3.57
C THR A 158 -7.63 -6.44 -3.70
N ASN A 159 -8.53 -6.92 -2.83
CA ASN A 159 -9.09 -8.27 -2.97
C ASN A 159 -9.86 -8.44 -4.29
N MET A 160 -10.59 -7.41 -4.74
CA MET A 160 -11.25 -7.41 -6.05
C MET A 160 -10.30 -7.37 -7.25
N LEU A 161 -9.05 -6.95 -7.08
CA LEU A 161 -8.02 -7.02 -8.11
C LEU A 161 -7.33 -8.38 -8.07
N ILE A 162 -7.09 -8.94 -6.88
CA ILE A 162 -6.43 -10.25 -6.70
C ILE A 162 -7.35 -11.40 -7.10
N GLY A 163 -8.64 -11.29 -6.81
CA GLY A 163 -9.64 -12.36 -6.88
C GLY A 163 -9.74 -13.18 -5.59
N ALA A 164 -10.56 -14.22 -5.62
CA ALA A 164 -10.73 -15.16 -4.51
C ALA A 164 -11.06 -16.58 -5.01
N TYR A 165 -11.23 -17.54 -4.11
CA TYR A 165 -11.73 -18.87 -4.48
C TYR A 165 -13.13 -18.77 -5.12
N ASP A 166 -14.05 -18.07 -4.46
CA ASP A 166 -15.38 -17.69 -4.95
C ASP A 166 -15.83 -16.36 -4.31
N ALA A 167 -17.05 -15.93 -4.61
CA ALA A 167 -17.60 -14.67 -4.11
C ALA A 167 -17.82 -14.65 -2.58
N GLU A 168 -18.04 -15.81 -1.95
CA GLU A 168 -18.23 -15.91 -0.49
C GLU A 168 -16.87 -15.75 0.21
N THR A 169 -15.84 -16.41 -0.31
CA THR A 169 -14.46 -16.21 0.15
C THR A 169 -13.97 -14.80 -0.08
N LEU A 170 -14.32 -14.16 -1.22
CA LEU A 170 -13.95 -12.77 -1.50
C LEU A 170 -14.44 -11.82 -0.39
N TYR A 171 -15.69 -11.96 0.03
CA TYR A 171 -16.25 -11.14 1.10
C TYR A 171 -15.55 -11.38 2.43
N SER A 172 -15.26 -12.64 2.77
CA SER A 172 -14.50 -12.98 3.98
C SER A 172 -13.10 -12.36 3.95
N ASN A 173 -12.41 -12.44 2.81
CA ASN A 173 -11.09 -11.84 2.59
C ASN A 173 -11.12 -10.31 2.76
N CYS A 174 -12.10 -9.61 2.18
CA CYS A 174 -12.29 -8.18 2.39
C CYS A 174 -12.51 -7.83 3.87
N CYS A 175 -13.27 -8.65 4.59
CA CYS A 175 -13.55 -8.42 6.01
C CYS A 175 -12.34 -8.69 6.91
N SER A 176 -11.58 -9.76 6.67
CA SER A 176 -10.41 -10.13 7.47
C SER A 176 -9.26 -9.14 7.28
N ASP A 177 -9.02 -8.68 6.05
CA ASP A 177 -7.97 -7.71 5.74
C ASP A 177 -8.26 -6.29 6.23
N MET A 178 -9.47 -6.02 6.74
CA MET A 178 -9.72 -4.77 7.47
C MET A 178 -8.80 -4.63 8.68
N ALA A 179 -8.15 -5.70 9.15
CA ALA A 179 -7.10 -5.69 10.15
C ALA A 179 -6.05 -4.56 9.96
N PHE A 180 -5.68 -4.26 8.71
CA PHE A 180 -4.78 -3.13 8.37
C PHE A 180 -5.26 -1.78 8.93
N TYR A 181 -6.58 -1.53 8.92
CA TYR A 181 -7.15 -0.27 9.40
C TYR A 181 -7.21 -0.17 10.94
N TYR A 182 -6.70 -1.17 11.66
CA TYR A 182 -6.45 -1.03 13.09
C TYR A 182 -5.46 0.12 13.35
N GLU A 183 -4.42 0.22 12.52
CA GLU A 183 -3.44 1.32 12.51
C GLU A 183 -4.09 2.67 12.23
N HIS A 184 -5.18 2.68 11.46
CA HIS A 184 -5.91 3.89 11.11
C HIS A 184 -7.02 4.23 12.12
N GLY A 185 -7.02 3.59 13.30
CA GLY A 185 -7.95 3.90 14.38
C GLY A 185 -9.39 3.42 14.16
N TYR A 186 -9.66 2.58 13.17
CA TYR A 186 -11.03 2.16 12.84
C TYR A 186 -11.74 1.47 14.02
N HIS A 187 -10.98 0.74 14.83
CA HIS A 187 -11.47 0.10 16.06
C HIS A 187 -12.03 1.09 17.10
N LYS A 188 -11.63 2.37 17.04
CA LYS A 188 -12.15 3.45 17.91
C LYS A 188 -13.44 4.08 17.37
N VAL A 189 -13.71 3.92 16.07
CA VAL A 189 -14.83 4.58 15.36
C VAL A 189 -15.99 3.63 15.09
N PHE A 190 -15.69 2.37 14.72
CA PHE A 190 -16.67 1.37 14.33
C PHE A 190 -16.76 0.29 15.41
N PRO A 191 -17.83 0.25 16.22
CA PRO A 191 -17.98 -0.73 17.31
C PRO A 191 -17.94 -2.20 16.84
N GLU A 192 -18.33 -2.46 15.60
CA GLU A 192 -18.34 -3.78 14.99
C GLU A 192 -16.98 -4.23 14.43
N PHE A 193 -15.98 -3.34 14.35
CA PHE A 193 -14.74 -3.56 13.60
C PHE A 193 -14.04 -4.88 13.93
N GLU A 194 -13.69 -5.09 15.19
CA GLU A 194 -13.00 -6.33 15.60
C GLU A 194 -13.90 -7.57 15.48
N ASN A 195 -15.20 -7.41 15.69
CA ASN A 195 -16.16 -8.52 15.57
C ASN A 195 -16.29 -9.00 14.12
N VAL A 196 -16.27 -8.08 13.14
CA VAL A 196 -16.29 -8.42 11.72
C VAL A 196 -15.04 -9.19 11.33
N ILE A 197 -13.86 -8.73 11.75
CA ILE A 197 -12.60 -9.42 11.47
C ILE A 197 -12.59 -10.81 12.11
N LYS A 198 -13.00 -10.92 13.37
CA LYS A 198 -13.09 -12.20 14.09
C LYS A 198 -14.06 -13.18 13.41
N TRP A 199 -15.20 -12.69 12.93
CA TRP A 199 -16.15 -13.49 12.16
C TRP A 199 -15.51 -14.03 10.87
N ALA A 200 -14.81 -13.16 10.12
CA ALA A 200 -14.19 -13.54 8.84
C ALA A 200 -13.07 -14.57 9.03
N ILE A 201 -12.22 -14.41 10.05
CA ILE A 201 -11.18 -15.38 10.41
C ILE A 201 -11.80 -16.75 10.76
N GLY A 202 -12.99 -16.75 11.38
CA GLY A 202 -13.74 -17.95 11.72
C GLY A 202 -14.72 -18.44 10.65
N ASP A 203 -14.70 -17.87 9.44
CA ASP A 203 -15.61 -18.24 8.36
C ASP A 203 -15.32 -19.67 7.91
N HIS A 204 -16.28 -20.57 8.18
CA HIS A 204 -16.14 -21.99 7.87
C HIS A 204 -15.91 -22.24 6.38
N HIS A 205 -16.56 -21.51 5.48
CA HIS A 205 -16.39 -21.71 4.05
C HIS A 205 -14.98 -21.29 3.62
N ALA A 206 -14.56 -20.08 3.99
CA ALA A 206 -13.25 -19.55 3.64
C ALA A 206 -12.10 -20.44 4.16
N LEU A 207 -12.20 -20.94 5.40
CA LEU A 207 -11.19 -21.82 6.01
C LEU A 207 -10.97 -23.14 5.26
N HIS A 208 -11.97 -23.62 4.52
CA HIS A 208 -11.89 -24.88 3.76
C HIS A 208 -11.49 -24.68 2.30
N THR A 209 -11.23 -23.44 1.87
CA THR A 209 -10.68 -23.16 0.54
C THR A 209 -9.17 -23.40 0.50
N PRO A 210 -8.57 -23.69 -0.67
CA PRO A 210 -7.13 -23.87 -0.80
C PRO A 210 -6.35 -22.61 -0.35
N GLY A 211 -5.56 -22.73 0.72
CA GLY A 211 -4.80 -21.62 1.31
C GLY A 211 -5.61 -20.71 2.25
N GLY A 212 -6.91 -20.97 2.43
CA GLY A 212 -7.79 -20.16 3.27
C GLY A 212 -7.45 -20.26 4.75
N ALA A 213 -7.18 -21.46 5.27
CA ALA A 213 -6.77 -21.65 6.66
C ALA A 213 -5.45 -20.90 6.98
N GLU A 214 -4.46 -21.03 6.10
CA GLU A 214 -3.17 -20.35 6.26
C GLU A 214 -3.29 -18.83 6.14
N ARG A 215 -4.16 -18.35 5.24
CA ARG A 215 -4.50 -16.93 5.14
C ARG A 215 -5.05 -16.40 6.46
N MET A 216 -6.08 -17.04 7.02
CA MET A 216 -6.71 -16.57 8.25
C MET A 216 -5.76 -16.58 9.44
N ALA A 217 -4.92 -17.62 9.56
CA ALA A 217 -3.88 -17.67 10.58
C ALA A 217 -2.85 -16.53 10.39
N ALA A 218 -2.45 -16.24 9.16
CA ALA A 218 -1.55 -15.12 8.87
C ALA A 218 -2.19 -13.75 9.16
N VAL A 219 -3.50 -13.56 8.96
CA VAL A 219 -4.20 -12.35 9.40
C VAL A 219 -4.07 -12.15 10.92
N GLU A 220 -4.21 -13.22 11.72
CA GLU A 220 -4.00 -13.13 13.17
C GLU A 220 -2.57 -12.73 13.55
N ILE A 221 -1.56 -13.23 12.81
CA ILE A 221 -0.15 -12.83 12.98
C ILE A 221 0.02 -11.33 12.71
N GLY A 222 -0.50 -10.84 11.58
CA GLY A 222 -0.46 -9.42 11.24
C GLY A 222 -1.17 -8.55 12.28
N MET A 223 -2.36 -8.97 12.74
CA MET A 223 -3.10 -8.29 13.80
C MET A 223 -2.31 -8.21 15.11
N LYS A 224 -1.63 -9.29 15.50
CA LYS A 224 -0.78 -9.31 16.70
C LYS A 224 0.34 -8.29 16.59
N TYR A 225 0.99 -8.19 15.43
CA TYR A 225 2.03 -7.21 15.16
C TYR A 225 1.50 -5.78 15.29
N ILE A 226 0.45 -5.43 14.54
CA ILE A 226 -0.01 -4.03 14.49
C ILE A 226 -0.61 -3.54 15.80
N LYS A 227 -1.35 -4.39 16.53
CA LYS A 227 -1.82 -4.04 17.88
C LYS A 227 -0.66 -3.74 18.82
N LYS A 228 0.44 -4.49 18.70
CA LYS A 228 1.63 -4.27 19.51
C LYS A 228 2.36 -2.98 19.11
N LYS A 229 2.53 -2.71 17.81
CA LYS A 229 3.09 -1.44 17.29
C LYS A 229 2.28 -0.25 17.80
N VAL A 230 0.97 -0.25 17.55
CA VAL A 230 0.06 0.82 17.97
C VAL A 230 0.12 1.08 19.48
N ALA A 231 0.13 0.03 20.30
CA ALA A 231 0.23 0.17 21.76
C ALA A 231 1.59 0.76 22.20
N LEU A 232 2.68 0.41 21.53
CA LEU A 232 4.01 0.97 21.82
C LEU A 232 4.07 2.46 21.46
N GLU A 233 3.52 2.83 20.32
CA GLU A 233 3.43 4.22 19.86
C GLU A 233 2.58 5.08 20.80
N GLU A 234 1.41 4.60 21.22
CA GLU A 234 0.55 5.29 22.18
C GLU A 234 1.24 5.47 23.54
N ALA A 235 2.01 4.48 23.98
CA ALA A 235 2.72 4.55 25.26
C ALA A 235 3.88 5.57 25.25
N HIS A 236 4.49 5.82 24.08
CA HIS A 236 5.70 6.65 23.97
C HIS A 236 5.51 7.94 23.16
N GLU A 237 4.28 8.27 22.73
CA GLU A 237 3.96 9.37 21.81
C GLU A 237 4.74 10.66 22.08
N SER A 238 4.86 11.06 23.35
CA SER A 238 5.52 12.31 23.76
C SER A 238 7.03 12.35 23.47
N GLY A 239 7.68 11.21 23.26
CA GLY A 239 9.11 11.08 22.99
C GLY A 239 9.49 10.83 21.54
N LEU A 240 8.52 10.73 20.62
CA LEU A 240 8.75 10.27 19.24
C LEU A 240 8.96 11.39 18.22
N ALA A 241 8.55 12.60 18.54
CA ALA A 241 8.61 13.72 17.60
C ALA A 241 10.02 13.92 17.02
N ASN A 242 10.09 14.01 15.69
CA ASN A 242 11.33 14.16 14.92
C ASN A 242 12.33 12.99 15.04
N ARG A 243 11.90 11.82 15.55
CA ARG A 243 12.79 10.67 15.69
C ARG A 243 12.49 9.66 14.62
N VAL A 244 13.55 9.05 14.11
CA VAL A 244 13.48 7.98 13.14
C VAL A 244 14.37 6.84 13.59
N ALA A 245 13.91 5.60 13.39
CA ALA A 245 14.68 4.42 13.72
C ALA A 245 15.85 4.22 12.73
N THR A 246 17.00 3.80 13.25
CA THR A 246 18.10 3.27 12.42
C THR A 246 17.89 1.78 12.26
N LEU A 247 17.82 1.30 11.02
CA LEU A 247 17.65 -0.11 10.69
C LEU A 247 18.75 -0.56 9.74
N ASP A 248 19.22 -1.79 9.91
CA ASP A 248 19.97 -2.46 8.84
C ASP A 248 19.02 -3.01 7.77
N ARG A 249 19.58 -3.43 6.62
CA ARG A 249 18.78 -3.90 5.47
C ARG A 249 17.89 -5.10 5.83
N ARG A 250 18.37 -6.00 6.68
CA ARG A 250 17.66 -7.22 7.05
C ARG A 250 16.56 -6.93 8.05
N GLU A 251 16.84 -6.11 9.06
CA GLU A 251 15.86 -5.61 10.03
C GLU A 251 14.72 -4.88 9.32
N ALA A 252 15.04 -4.00 8.37
CA ALA A 252 14.05 -3.31 7.55
C ALA A 252 13.17 -4.30 6.78
N GLN A 253 13.74 -5.28 6.07
CA GLN A 253 12.93 -6.27 5.34
C GLN A 253 12.01 -7.09 6.26
N ILE A 254 12.48 -7.49 7.46
CA ILE A 254 11.67 -8.25 8.42
C ILE A 254 10.52 -7.38 8.96
N ILE A 255 10.79 -6.15 9.36
CA ILE A 255 9.78 -5.22 9.88
C ILE A 255 8.77 -4.86 8.79
N CYS A 256 9.24 -4.37 7.64
CA CYS A 256 8.41 -3.93 6.52
C CYS A 256 7.52 -5.04 5.95
N THR A 257 7.88 -6.32 6.10
CA THR A 257 6.99 -7.44 5.71
C THR A 257 5.70 -7.46 6.54
N LEU A 258 5.74 -6.97 7.79
CA LEU A 258 4.64 -7.05 8.75
C LEU A 258 3.89 -5.71 8.91
N GLU A 259 4.51 -4.58 8.57
CA GLU A 259 3.95 -3.22 8.72
C GLU A 259 2.56 -3.07 8.09
N SER A 260 2.36 -3.53 6.85
CA SER A 260 1.04 -3.46 6.20
C SER A 260 -0.03 -4.32 6.88
N SER A 261 0.34 -5.27 7.75
CA SER A 261 -0.59 -6.24 8.37
C SER A 261 -1.39 -7.10 7.37
N LEU A 262 -1.10 -7.02 6.07
CA LEU A 262 -1.76 -7.75 4.98
C LEU A 262 -1.08 -9.07 4.65
N VAL A 263 -0.33 -9.64 5.60
CA VAL A 263 0.41 -10.90 5.42
C VAL A 263 -0.51 -12.10 5.15
N GLY A 264 -1.82 -12.00 5.44
CA GLY A 264 -2.83 -12.96 5.01
C GLY A 264 -2.89 -13.13 3.49
N MET A 265 -2.96 -12.01 2.74
CA MET A 265 -2.96 -12.03 1.26
C MET A 265 -1.69 -12.68 0.72
N ALA A 266 -0.54 -12.32 1.30
CA ALA A 266 0.75 -12.88 0.92
C ALA A 266 0.83 -14.38 1.18
N LYS A 267 0.32 -14.83 2.33
CA LYS A 267 0.35 -16.24 2.69
C LYS A 267 -0.51 -17.09 1.76
N GLU A 268 -1.69 -16.61 1.38
CA GLU A 268 -2.52 -17.28 0.37
C GLU A 268 -1.79 -17.39 -0.97
N ALA A 269 -1.11 -16.31 -1.41
CA ALA A 269 -0.31 -16.33 -2.63
C ALA A 269 0.82 -17.37 -2.56
N MET A 270 1.55 -17.46 -1.45
CA MET A 270 2.60 -18.47 -1.27
C MET A 270 2.04 -19.89 -1.34
N VAL A 271 0.90 -20.17 -0.67
CA VAL A 271 0.25 -21.50 -0.71
C VAL A 271 -0.22 -21.86 -2.12
N ARG A 272 -0.68 -20.87 -2.90
CA ARG A 272 -1.04 -21.04 -4.31
C ARG A 272 0.17 -21.35 -5.19
N GLY A 273 1.40 -21.14 -4.70
CA GLY A 273 2.64 -21.50 -5.38
C GLY A 273 3.38 -20.33 -6.04
N PHE A 274 3.01 -19.08 -5.72
CA PHE A 274 3.81 -17.92 -6.12
C PHE A 274 5.15 -17.90 -5.36
N ASP A 275 6.20 -17.34 -5.97
CA ASP A 275 7.54 -17.29 -5.38
C ASP A 275 7.56 -16.49 -4.06
N CYS A 276 7.84 -17.18 -2.95
CA CYS A 276 7.79 -16.59 -1.61
C CYS A 276 8.72 -15.37 -1.47
N ALA A 277 9.89 -15.37 -2.11
CA ALA A 277 10.83 -14.25 -2.04
C ALA A 277 10.31 -13.00 -2.75
N ALA A 278 9.67 -13.20 -3.90
CA ALA A 278 9.00 -12.16 -4.67
C ALA A 278 7.79 -11.60 -3.91
N VAL A 279 6.97 -12.47 -3.32
CA VAL A 279 5.83 -12.08 -2.46
C VAL A 279 6.29 -11.25 -1.25
N MET A 280 7.36 -11.67 -0.56
CA MET A 280 7.95 -10.91 0.54
C MET A 280 8.50 -9.56 0.05
N SER A 281 9.22 -9.54 -1.07
CA SER A 281 9.76 -8.29 -1.64
C SER A 281 8.66 -7.27 -1.96
N ASP A 282 7.51 -7.72 -2.45
CA ASP A 282 6.37 -6.84 -2.72
C ASP A 282 5.76 -6.30 -1.42
N LEU A 283 5.62 -7.13 -0.38
CA LEU A 283 5.22 -6.65 0.96
C LEU A 283 6.20 -5.60 1.49
N VAL A 284 7.50 -5.83 1.36
CA VAL A 284 8.52 -4.84 1.74
C VAL A 284 8.33 -3.55 0.95
N PHE A 285 8.11 -3.63 -0.37
CA PHE A 285 7.86 -2.47 -1.22
C PHE A 285 6.56 -1.72 -0.88
N SER A 286 5.57 -2.36 -0.27
CA SER A 286 4.33 -1.67 0.12
C SER A 286 4.58 -0.46 1.04
N ASN A 287 5.63 -0.51 1.86
CA ASN A 287 6.04 0.57 2.77
C ASN A 287 6.55 1.81 2.03
N PRO A 288 7.61 1.76 1.19
CA PRO A 288 7.96 2.93 0.38
C PRO A 288 6.85 3.33 -0.59
N GLY A 289 5.97 2.38 -0.97
CA GLY A 289 4.71 2.65 -1.67
C GLY A 289 3.81 3.64 -0.94
N THR A 290 3.71 3.53 0.39
CA THR A 290 2.92 4.42 1.26
C THR A 290 3.70 5.64 1.74
N ASP A 291 4.93 5.43 2.20
CA ASP A 291 5.72 6.40 2.95
C ASP A 291 6.27 7.54 2.08
N VAL A 292 6.44 7.28 0.78
CA VAL A 292 6.95 8.27 -0.18
C VAL A 292 6.13 9.56 -0.15
N ILE A 293 4.82 9.48 0.09
CA ILE A 293 3.96 10.66 0.12
C ILE A 293 3.85 11.30 1.51
N ASP A 294 4.43 10.67 2.53
CA ASP A 294 4.29 11.06 3.92
C ASP A 294 5.61 11.47 4.58
N VAL A 295 6.74 11.39 3.87
CA VAL A 295 8.08 11.83 4.33
C VAL A 295 8.05 13.10 5.17
N GLY A 296 7.37 14.16 4.72
CA GLY A 296 7.32 15.43 5.43
C GLY A 296 6.37 15.47 6.63
N SER A 297 5.25 14.75 6.56
CA SER A 297 4.37 14.59 7.73
C SER A 297 5.02 13.71 8.80
N ASP A 298 5.71 12.66 8.37
CA ASP A 298 6.32 11.65 9.23
C ASP A 298 7.61 12.14 9.87
N LEU A 299 8.32 13.04 9.19
CA LEU A 299 9.49 13.72 9.75
C LEU A 299 9.18 14.45 11.07
N PHE A 300 7.95 14.94 11.26
CA PHE A 300 7.59 15.76 12.43
C PHE A 300 6.57 15.09 13.36
N ASN A 301 5.85 14.07 12.91
CA ASN A 301 4.88 13.35 13.72
C ASN A 301 5.58 12.31 14.60
N SER A 302 4.80 11.41 15.20
CA SER A 302 5.29 10.34 16.07
C SER A 302 5.50 9.01 15.34
N GLU A 303 5.86 9.02 14.05
CA GLU A 303 6.16 7.85 13.22
C GLU A 303 7.67 7.54 13.17
N LEU A 304 8.06 6.36 13.65
CA LEU A 304 9.47 5.96 13.70
C LEU A 304 9.95 5.23 12.45
N LEU A 305 9.01 4.62 11.70
CA LEU A 305 9.28 3.60 10.69
C LEU A 305 8.89 4.05 9.28
N ASN A 306 9.23 5.29 8.92
CA ASN A 306 9.12 5.74 7.54
C ASN A 306 10.32 5.24 6.72
N SER A 307 10.07 4.34 5.77
CA SER A 307 11.08 3.64 4.96
C SER A 307 12.06 4.56 4.25
N PHE A 308 11.64 5.76 3.82
CA PHE A 308 12.55 6.74 3.23
C PHE A 308 13.52 7.33 4.26
N LEU A 309 13.00 7.65 5.44
CA LEU A 309 13.77 8.26 6.52
C LEU A 309 14.65 7.26 7.26
N ASN A 310 14.30 5.96 7.31
CA ASN A 310 15.08 4.94 8.00
C ASN A 310 16.41 4.59 7.30
N THR A 311 16.59 5.00 6.04
CA THR A 311 17.81 4.72 5.27
C THR A 311 19.05 5.37 5.87
N ALA A 312 20.21 4.74 5.72
CA ALA A 312 21.48 5.30 6.19
C ALA A 312 21.91 6.56 5.42
N ASP A 313 21.33 6.84 4.25
CA ASP A 313 21.43 8.13 3.58
C ASP A 313 20.94 9.30 4.46
N MET A 314 19.95 9.03 5.32
CA MET A 314 19.32 9.99 6.22
C MET A 314 19.88 9.86 7.64
N THR A 315 19.77 8.67 8.22
CA THR A 315 20.06 8.42 9.64
C THR A 315 21.53 8.62 10.00
N SER A 316 22.47 8.46 9.07
CA SER A 316 23.90 8.67 9.38
C SER A 316 24.26 10.12 9.68
N THR A 317 23.43 11.07 9.26
CA THR A 317 23.67 12.51 9.50
C THR A 317 22.58 13.18 10.33
N GLY A 318 21.38 12.62 10.36
CA GLY A 318 20.19 13.28 10.92
C GLY A 318 19.63 14.40 10.02
N ILE A 319 20.15 14.55 8.80
CA ILE A 319 19.80 15.66 7.91
C ILE A 319 19.15 15.15 6.64
N VAL A 320 17.89 15.53 6.42
CA VAL A 320 17.16 15.29 5.18
C VAL A 320 17.59 16.34 4.14
N THR A 321 18.27 15.88 3.09
CA THR A 321 18.69 16.72 1.95
C THR A 321 17.89 16.37 0.70
N GLU A 322 17.80 17.32 -0.23
CA GLU A 322 17.17 17.06 -1.54
C GLU A 322 17.86 15.92 -2.29
N GLU A 323 19.19 15.86 -2.20
CA GLU A 323 20.01 14.83 -2.86
C GLU A 323 19.75 13.44 -2.27
N ALA A 324 19.77 13.32 -0.93
CA ALA A 324 19.49 12.06 -0.26
C ALA A 324 18.06 11.58 -0.58
N LEU A 325 17.07 12.47 -0.57
CA LEU A 325 15.69 12.11 -0.92
C LEU A 325 15.59 11.57 -2.35
N ARG A 326 16.30 12.17 -3.31
CA ARG A 326 16.31 11.67 -4.70
C ARG A 326 16.97 10.31 -4.83
N ARG A 327 18.09 10.07 -4.14
CA ARG A 327 18.77 8.76 -4.19
C ARG A 327 17.88 7.65 -3.63
N VAL A 328 17.26 7.90 -2.48
CA VAL A 328 16.35 6.95 -1.84
C VAL A 328 15.10 6.74 -2.69
N TYR A 329 14.53 7.82 -3.24
CA TYR A 329 13.41 7.75 -4.18
C TYR A 329 13.74 6.88 -5.39
N ASP A 330 14.88 7.13 -6.05
CA ASP A 330 15.31 6.36 -7.22
C ASP A 330 15.53 4.89 -6.85
N ALA A 331 16.18 4.59 -5.73
CA ALA A 331 16.38 3.23 -5.25
C ALA A 331 15.04 2.48 -5.10
N TYR A 332 14.05 3.06 -4.41
CA TYR A 332 12.72 2.43 -4.29
C TYR A 332 11.96 2.37 -5.61
N ALA A 333 12.01 3.42 -6.44
CA ALA A 333 11.37 3.41 -7.74
C ALA A 333 11.91 2.27 -8.63
N HIS A 334 13.21 1.97 -8.53
CA HIS A 334 13.84 0.86 -9.24
C HIS A 334 13.44 -0.51 -8.69
N THR A 335 13.29 -0.67 -7.36
CA THR A 335 12.89 -1.96 -6.77
C THR A 335 11.45 -2.35 -7.09
N GLY A 336 10.54 -1.38 -7.18
CA GLY A 336 9.15 -1.62 -7.58
C GLY A 336 8.95 -1.88 -9.07
N CYS A 337 9.97 -1.68 -9.91
CA CYS A 337 9.80 -1.61 -11.36
C CYS A 337 9.34 -2.93 -12.00
N ARG A 338 10.02 -4.05 -11.69
CA ARG A 338 9.66 -5.39 -12.18
C ARG A 338 8.30 -5.83 -11.67
N MET A 339 8.00 -5.51 -10.42
CA MET A 339 6.70 -5.77 -9.82
C MET A 339 5.57 -5.12 -10.62
N LEU A 340 5.71 -3.83 -10.98
CA LEU A 340 4.68 -3.07 -11.71
C LEU A 340 4.61 -3.40 -13.21
N CYS A 341 5.72 -3.81 -13.84
CA CYS A 341 5.78 -3.99 -15.30
C CYS A 341 5.72 -5.45 -15.76
N GLU A 342 6.42 -6.35 -15.07
CA GLU A 342 6.59 -7.74 -15.49
C GLU A 342 5.71 -8.69 -14.68
N ARG A 343 5.59 -8.43 -13.38
CA ARG A 343 4.92 -9.29 -12.40
C ARG A 343 3.53 -8.78 -11.98
N TRP A 344 2.99 -7.78 -12.68
CA TRP A 344 1.71 -7.12 -12.34
C TRP A 344 0.52 -8.08 -12.13
N MET A 345 0.57 -9.28 -12.71
CA MET A 345 -0.46 -10.30 -12.55
C MET A 345 -0.45 -10.97 -11.17
N GLU A 346 0.65 -10.88 -10.43
CA GLU A 346 0.81 -11.56 -9.15
C GLU A 346 0.02 -10.87 -8.04
N PRO A 347 -0.52 -11.61 -7.05
CA PRO A 347 -1.39 -11.04 -6.02
C PRO A 347 -0.79 -9.83 -5.30
N MET A 348 0.47 -9.93 -4.87
CA MET A 348 1.12 -8.85 -4.14
C MET A 348 1.51 -7.67 -5.03
N ALA A 349 1.88 -7.93 -6.29
CA ALA A 349 2.06 -6.87 -7.27
C ALA A 349 0.77 -6.08 -7.51
N ARG A 350 -0.39 -6.75 -7.56
CA ARG A 350 -1.71 -6.09 -7.62
C ARG A 350 -2.00 -5.27 -6.37
N MET A 351 -1.71 -5.79 -5.18
CA MET A 351 -1.82 -5.05 -3.91
C MET A 351 -0.96 -3.77 -3.93
N CYS A 352 0.32 -3.86 -4.27
CA CYS A 352 1.19 -2.69 -4.35
C CYS A 352 0.77 -1.70 -5.44
N SER A 353 0.27 -2.20 -6.58
CA SER A 353 -0.25 -1.34 -7.65
C SER A 353 -1.47 -0.55 -7.19
N ALA A 354 -2.35 -1.18 -6.38
CA ALA A 354 -3.54 -0.55 -5.84
C ALA A 354 -3.24 0.62 -4.89
N LEU A 355 -2.04 0.69 -4.31
CA LEU A 355 -1.62 1.84 -3.49
C LEU A 355 -1.73 3.15 -4.27
N PHE A 356 -1.37 3.17 -5.55
CA PHE A 356 -1.44 4.37 -6.37
C PHE A 356 -2.86 4.93 -6.45
N THR A 357 -3.83 4.06 -6.76
CA THR A 357 -5.25 4.46 -6.73
C THR A 357 -5.71 4.81 -5.32
N TRP A 358 -5.27 4.06 -4.32
CA TRP A 358 -5.66 4.29 -2.93
C TRP A 358 -5.23 5.68 -2.44
N HIS A 359 -4.03 6.15 -2.77
CA HIS A 359 -3.58 7.51 -2.41
C HIS A 359 -4.42 8.62 -3.06
N ILE A 360 -4.91 8.41 -4.29
CA ILE A 360 -5.79 9.35 -4.99
C ILE A 360 -7.18 9.35 -4.35
N LEU A 361 -7.69 8.16 -4.06
CA LEU A 361 -9.08 7.95 -3.68
C LEU A 361 -9.34 8.19 -2.20
N ASN A 362 -8.39 7.86 -1.33
CA ASN A 362 -8.60 8.05 0.09
C ASN A 362 -8.61 9.54 0.44
N ASP A 363 -9.55 9.94 1.28
CA ASP A 363 -9.73 11.30 1.76
C ASP A 363 -8.68 11.70 2.81
N ARG A 364 -7.72 10.81 3.10
CA ARG A 364 -6.66 10.99 4.10
C ARG A 364 -5.42 11.66 3.50
N HIS A 365 -4.91 11.12 2.40
CA HIS A 365 -3.58 11.42 1.88
C HIS A 365 -3.51 12.66 1.00
N ARG A 366 -4.61 13.03 0.32
CA ARG A 366 -4.67 14.18 -0.59
C ARG A 366 -3.56 14.15 -1.66
N PHE A 367 -3.33 13.00 -2.28
CA PHE A 367 -2.22 12.76 -3.20
C PHE A 367 -2.08 13.83 -4.29
N LEU A 368 -3.17 14.18 -4.96
CA LEU A 368 -3.18 15.19 -6.03
C LEU A 368 -2.70 16.56 -5.52
N ARG A 369 -3.10 16.93 -4.30
CA ARG A 369 -2.64 18.17 -3.65
C ARG A 369 -1.15 18.13 -3.38
N ARG A 370 -0.64 17.04 -2.79
CA ARG A 370 0.79 16.86 -2.52
C ARG A 370 1.58 16.95 -3.82
N ALA A 371 1.16 16.19 -4.83
CA ALA A 371 1.82 16.19 -6.13
C ALA A 371 1.86 17.58 -6.76
N LEU A 372 0.76 18.34 -6.72
CA LEU A 372 0.74 19.72 -7.25
C LEU A 372 1.73 20.63 -6.51
N LEU A 373 1.71 20.59 -5.17
CA LEU A 373 2.54 21.48 -4.35
C LEU A 373 4.05 21.19 -4.50
N GLY A 374 4.44 19.92 -4.63
CA GLY A 374 5.84 19.54 -4.82
C GLY A 374 6.29 19.51 -6.28
N PHE A 375 5.40 19.72 -7.26
CA PHE A 375 5.71 19.55 -8.68
C PHE A 375 6.88 20.43 -9.14
N SER A 376 7.10 21.59 -8.52
CA SER A 376 8.20 22.50 -8.84
C SER A 376 9.59 21.91 -8.52
N LYS A 377 9.68 20.95 -7.58
CA LYS A 377 10.94 20.26 -7.19
C LYS A 377 11.25 19.00 -8.00
N THR A 378 10.26 18.49 -8.74
CA THR A 378 10.44 17.25 -9.52
C THR A 378 11.33 17.43 -10.72
N ARG A 379 12.11 16.38 -11.02
CA ARG A 379 12.94 16.34 -12.21
C ARG A 379 12.06 16.28 -13.47
N LYS A 380 12.31 17.17 -14.44
CA LYS A 380 11.56 17.25 -15.71
C LYS A 380 12.26 16.56 -16.88
N THR A 381 13.49 16.13 -16.67
CA THR A 381 14.26 15.38 -17.66
C THR A 381 13.64 14.01 -17.84
N ALA A 382 13.41 13.62 -19.10
CA ALA A 382 13.05 12.25 -19.42
C ALA A 382 14.14 11.32 -18.88
N ALA A 383 13.72 10.32 -18.09
CA ALA A 383 14.59 9.26 -17.61
C ALA A 383 14.23 7.98 -18.36
N GLU A 384 15.25 7.22 -18.76
CA GLU A 384 15.06 5.85 -19.19
C GLU A 384 14.59 5.04 -17.98
N PRO A 385 13.45 4.31 -18.04
CA PRO A 385 13.00 3.47 -16.94
C PRO A 385 14.04 2.44 -16.52
N ARG A 386 14.21 2.23 -15.22
CA ARG A 386 15.24 1.36 -14.64
C ARG A 386 14.68 0.44 -13.57
N GLU A 387 15.43 -0.61 -13.27
CA GLU A 387 15.13 -1.58 -12.24
C GLU A 387 16.38 -1.92 -11.41
N ALA A 388 16.15 -2.49 -10.23
CA ALA A 388 17.15 -3.10 -9.35
C ALA A 388 16.43 -4.06 -8.40
N ASP A 389 17.11 -5.10 -7.91
CA ASP A 389 16.64 -5.85 -6.76
C ASP A 389 16.94 -5.07 -5.46
N PHE A 390 16.20 -5.34 -4.38
CA PHE A 390 16.34 -4.59 -3.12
C PHE A 390 17.76 -4.65 -2.56
N ASP A 391 18.40 -5.82 -2.61
CA ASP A 391 19.75 -6.07 -2.13
C ASP A 391 20.86 -5.56 -3.08
N GLU A 392 20.50 -5.12 -4.28
CA GLU A 392 21.39 -4.36 -5.16
C GLU A 392 21.25 -2.85 -4.93
N ALA A 393 20.02 -2.37 -4.73
CA ALA A 393 19.70 -0.95 -4.53
C ALA A 393 20.17 -0.41 -3.17
N PHE A 394 20.19 -1.26 -2.15
CA PHE A 394 20.60 -0.94 -0.79
C PHE A 394 21.72 -1.87 -0.31
N ASP A 395 22.74 -1.33 0.35
CA ASP A 395 23.79 -2.11 1.01
C ASP A 395 23.32 -2.70 2.36
N PRO A 396 24.12 -3.53 3.05
CA PRO A 396 23.72 -4.12 4.34
C PRO A 396 23.33 -3.10 5.43
N GLU A 397 23.80 -1.87 5.34
CA GLU A 397 23.50 -0.79 6.29
C GLU A 397 22.27 0.03 5.85
N LEU A 398 21.52 -0.45 4.86
CA LEU A 398 20.37 0.24 4.26
C LEU A 398 20.74 1.60 3.65
N ARG A 399 21.97 1.74 3.15
CA ARG A 399 22.39 2.88 2.34
C ARG A 399 22.17 2.60 0.87
N THR A 400 21.72 3.60 0.12
CA THR A 400 21.61 3.50 -1.33
C THR A 400 22.97 3.28 -1.99
N THR A 401 23.04 2.34 -2.92
CA THR A 401 24.28 2.02 -3.67
C THR A 401 24.42 2.82 -4.96
N GLY A 402 23.30 3.36 -5.45
CA GLY A 402 23.18 3.95 -6.80
C GLY A 402 23.07 2.92 -7.92
N PHE A 403 23.07 1.62 -7.62
CA PHE A 403 22.94 0.58 -8.64
C PHE A 403 21.54 0.58 -9.27
N SER A 404 21.52 0.38 -10.59
CA SER A 404 20.30 0.11 -11.36
C SER A 404 20.68 -0.28 -12.78
N ARG A 405 19.77 -0.96 -13.48
CA ARG A 405 19.91 -1.35 -14.89
C ARG A 405 18.68 -0.93 -15.70
N PRO A 406 18.80 -0.72 -17.03
CA PRO A 406 17.66 -0.39 -17.87
C PRO A 406 16.55 -1.44 -17.76
N LEU A 407 15.30 -1.00 -17.67
CA LEU A 407 14.13 -1.88 -17.70
C LEU A 407 14.00 -2.49 -19.10
N GLN A 408 13.85 -3.81 -19.15
CA GLN A 408 13.58 -4.50 -20.41
C GLN A 408 12.16 -4.23 -20.89
N GLY A 409 12.00 -3.90 -22.18
CA GLY A 409 10.68 -3.62 -22.75
C GLY A 409 10.03 -2.36 -22.17
N ALA A 410 10.81 -1.36 -21.76
CA ALA A 410 10.28 -0.07 -21.32
C ALA A 410 9.36 0.58 -22.38
N CYS A 411 8.27 1.21 -21.94
CA CYS A 411 7.40 1.98 -22.83
C CYS A 411 8.07 3.30 -23.26
N ASN A 412 7.49 3.96 -24.26
CA ASN A 412 8.02 5.23 -24.76
C ASN A 412 7.77 6.46 -23.86
N GLY A 413 7.16 6.26 -22.68
CA GLY A 413 6.87 7.33 -21.72
C GLY A 413 5.84 8.37 -22.16
N GLY A 414 5.16 8.18 -23.30
CA GLY A 414 4.12 9.08 -23.77
C GLY A 414 2.84 9.02 -22.94
N ASP A 415 1.91 9.94 -23.22
CA ASP A 415 0.58 9.95 -22.59
C ASP A 415 -0.54 10.02 -23.66
N PRO A 416 -1.23 8.88 -23.95
CA PRO A 416 -0.86 7.53 -23.55
C PRO A 416 0.42 7.05 -24.25
N CYS A 417 1.17 6.17 -23.59
CA CYS A 417 2.36 5.56 -24.17
C CYS A 417 1.99 4.54 -25.25
N ASP A 418 2.97 4.03 -25.99
CA ASP A 418 2.80 3.00 -27.00
C ASP A 418 2.14 1.71 -26.47
N GLN A 419 2.55 1.25 -25.29
CA GLN A 419 1.97 0.04 -24.67
C GLN A 419 0.51 0.26 -24.28
N VAL A 420 0.18 1.40 -23.66
CA VAL A 420 -1.22 1.75 -23.31
C VAL A 420 -2.05 1.90 -24.58
N LYS A 421 -1.55 2.55 -25.63
CA LYS A 421 -2.25 2.63 -26.92
C LYS A 421 -2.53 1.24 -27.50
N GLY A 422 -1.57 0.33 -27.40
CA GLY A 422 -1.74 -1.07 -27.80
C GLY A 422 -2.81 -1.78 -26.97
N HIS A 423 -2.73 -1.65 -25.65
CA HIS A 423 -3.69 -2.25 -24.71
C HIS A 423 -5.12 -1.74 -24.94
N LEU A 424 -5.31 -0.43 -25.08
CA LEU A 424 -6.63 0.16 -25.33
C LEU A 424 -7.24 -0.34 -26.65
N ARG A 425 -6.44 -0.45 -27.73
CA ARG A 425 -6.91 -0.99 -29.03
C ARG A 425 -7.25 -2.48 -28.97
N ALA A 426 -6.53 -3.24 -28.15
CA ALA A 426 -6.81 -4.67 -27.96
C ALA A 426 -8.15 -4.91 -27.23
N HIS A 427 -8.66 -3.88 -26.56
CA HIS A 427 -9.86 -3.91 -25.73
C HIS A 427 -10.86 -2.79 -26.10
N ASP A 428 -11.04 -2.55 -27.40
CA ASP A 428 -11.99 -1.56 -27.93
C ASP A 428 -13.44 -1.85 -27.50
N GLU A 429 -13.76 -3.12 -27.19
CA GLU A 429 -15.06 -3.54 -26.64
C GLU A 429 -15.33 -3.04 -25.22
N SER A 430 -14.39 -2.33 -24.60
CA SER A 430 -14.60 -1.63 -23.33
C SER A 430 -15.46 -0.37 -23.45
N ASP A 431 -15.82 0.03 -24.68
CA ASP A 431 -16.59 1.25 -25.00
C ASP A 431 -15.97 2.51 -24.38
N GLY A 432 -14.65 2.59 -24.42
CA GLY A 432 -13.87 3.72 -23.89
C GLY A 432 -13.68 3.73 -22.37
N LEU A 433 -14.19 2.74 -21.63
CA LEU A 433 -14.06 2.67 -20.18
C LEU A 433 -12.59 2.56 -19.72
N LEU A 434 -11.79 1.75 -20.41
CA LEU A 434 -10.36 1.61 -20.09
C LEU A 434 -9.57 2.89 -20.42
N ALA A 435 -9.99 3.62 -21.45
CA ALA A 435 -9.40 4.92 -21.80
C ALA A 435 -9.75 6.00 -20.75
N GLU A 436 -10.98 5.98 -20.23
CA GLU A 436 -11.40 6.83 -19.12
C GLU A 436 -10.60 6.51 -17.84
N LEU A 437 -10.33 5.24 -17.58
CA LEU A 437 -9.50 4.82 -16.45
C LEU A 437 -8.07 5.39 -16.58
N TRP A 438 -7.43 5.23 -17.74
CA TRP A 438 -6.10 5.83 -18.00
C TRP A 438 -6.11 7.36 -17.83
N LEU A 439 -7.16 8.02 -18.35
CA LEU A 439 -7.34 9.46 -18.22
C LEU A 439 -7.35 9.91 -16.75
N CYS A 440 -8.02 9.16 -15.87
CA CYS A 440 -8.10 9.44 -14.44
C CYS A 440 -6.80 9.12 -13.69
N LEU A 441 -6.05 8.10 -14.13
CA LEU A 441 -4.83 7.64 -13.47
C LEU A 441 -3.57 8.46 -13.84
N SER A 442 -3.46 8.92 -15.08
CA SER A 442 -2.22 9.54 -15.59
C SER A 442 -2.47 10.91 -16.19
N THR A 443 -3.27 10.98 -17.25
CA THR A 443 -3.41 12.21 -18.06
C THR A 443 -3.96 13.40 -17.27
N LYS A 444 -5.08 13.21 -16.56
CA LYS A 444 -5.70 14.30 -15.80
C LYS A 444 -4.91 14.71 -14.56
N PRO A 445 -4.37 13.78 -13.74
CA PRO A 445 -3.41 14.14 -12.70
C PRO A 445 -2.26 14.99 -13.22
N MET A 446 -1.66 14.62 -14.36
CA MET A 446 -0.58 15.39 -14.97
C MET A 446 -1.03 16.77 -15.46
N GLN A 447 -2.20 16.87 -16.08
CA GLN A 447 -2.80 18.16 -16.45
C GLN A 447 -3.02 19.06 -15.21
N TYR A 448 -3.50 18.47 -14.11
CA TYR A 448 -3.76 19.19 -12.86
C TYR A 448 -2.47 19.76 -12.24
N VAL A 449 -1.45 18.92 -12.03
CA VAL A 449 -0.19 19.38 -11.42
C VAL A 449 0.55 20.37 -12.32
N THR A 450 0.46 20.21 -13.65
CA THR A 450 1.08 21.14 -14.61
C THR A 450 0.38 22.50 -14.67
N LYS A 451 -0.95 22.53 -14.44
CA LYS A 451 -1.70 23.80 -14.30
C LYS A 451 -1.22 24.60 -13.09
N GLY A 452 -0.73 23.92 -12.04
CA GLY A 452 -0.07 24.55 -10.88
C GLY A 452 -1.00 25.36 -9.97
N ALA A 453 -2.32 25.18 -10.11
CA ALA A 453 -3.32 25.87 -9.30
C ALA A 453 -4.16 24.87 -8.51
N VAL A 454 -4.17 25.04 -7.20
CA VAL A 454 -5.02 24.29 -6.28
C VAL A 454 -6.49 24.46 -6.66
N ASP A 455 -7.18 23.34 -6.89
CA ASP A 455 -8.61 23.33 -7.21
C ASP A 455 -9.28 22.09 -6.58
N PRO A 456 -9.91 22.23 -5.40
CA PRO A 456 -10.60 21.12 -4.73
C PRO A 456 -11.68 20.48 -5.59
N GLY A 457 -12.36 21.26 -6.45
CA GLY A 457 -13.40 20.71 -7.32
C GLY A 457 -12.84 19.76 -8.38
N ILE A 458 -11.64 20.02 -8.87
CA ILE A 458 -10.92 19.09 -9.77
C ILE A 458 -10.44 17.85 -9.02
N GLU A 459 -9.93 18.02 -7.78
CA GLU A 459 -9.49 16.89 -6.95
C GLU A 459 -10.65 15.94 -6.65
N ASP A 460 -11.81 16.49 -6.26
CA ASP A 460 -13.03 15.74 -5.97
C ASP A 460 -13.61 15.07 -7.23
N ASP A 461 -13.66 15.77 -8.37
CA ASP A 461 -14.11 15.21 -9.66
C ASP A 461 -13.24 14.03 -10.09
N LEU A 462 -11.91 14.16 -9.97
CA LEU A 462 -10.99 13.08 -10.34
C LEU A 462 -11.13 11.87 -9.44
N SER A 463 -11.30 12.08 -8.13
CA SER A 463 -11.58 10.99 -7.19
C SER A 463 -12.88 10.27 -7.55
N GLU A 464 -14.01 10.98 -7.67
CA GLU A 464 -15.31 10.37 -7.97
C GLU A 464 -15.30 9.65 -9.33
N ARG A 465 -14.70 10.25 -10.36
CA ARG A 465 -14.58 9.62 -11.69
C ARG A 465 -13.73 8.35 -11.65
N LEU A 466 -12.62 8.35 -10.92
CA LEU A 466 -11.78 7.17 -10.76
C LEU A 466 -12.54 6.04 -10.03
N GLN A 467 -13.24 6.36 -8.93
CA GLN A 467 -14.07 5.37 -8.21
C GLN A 467 -15.12 4.73 -9.12
N LEU A 468 -15.84 5.56 -9.90
CA LEU A 468 -16.85 5.08 -10.84
C LEU A 468 -16.27 4.30 -12.01
N ALA A 469 -15.09 4.68 -12.52
CA ALA A 469 -14.42 3.96 -13.60
C ALA A 469 -13.97 2.58 -13.14
N MET A 470 -13.34 2.49 -11.97
CA MET A 470 -12.91 1.22 -11.37
C MET A 470 -14.10 0.31 -11.06
N GLY A 471 -15.15 0.85 -10.42
CA GLY A 471 -16.36 0.08 -10.15
C GLY A 471 -17.03 -0.45 -11.42
N ARG A 472 -17.06 0.34 -12.51
CA ARG A 472 -17.61 -0.08 -13.81
C ARG A 472 -16.73 -1.12 -14.51
N ALA A 473 -15.40 -0.98 -14.40
CA ALA A 473 -14.47 -1.93 -14.98
C ALA A 473 -14.63 -3.29 -14.30
N TYR A 474 -14.70 -3.29 -12.96
CA TYR A 474 -15.02 -4.47 -12.17
C TYR A 474 -16.37 -5.08 -12.56
N SER A 475 -17.44 -4.29 -12.57
CA SER A 475 -18.80 -4.78 -12.87
C SER A 475 -19.00 -5.28 -14.31
N ARG A 476 -18.03 -5.04 -15.21
CA ARG A 476 -18.04 -5.52 -16.60
C ARG A 476 -17.02 -6.63 -16.86
N GLY A 477 -16.27 -7.03 -15.83
CA GLY A 477 -15.28 -8.09 -15.87
C GLY A 477 -13.94 -7.72 -16.47
N PHE A 478 -13.58 -6.44 -16.49
CA PHE A 478 -12.28 -5.94 -16.96
C PHE A 478 -11.24 -5.90 -15.83
N VAL A 479 -11.20 -6.91 -14.97
CA VAL A 479 -10.35 -6.90 -13.76
C VAL A 479 -8.87 -6.95 -14.13
N ASP A 480 -8.48 -7.82 -15.06
CA ASP A 480 -7.09 -7.95 -15.49
C ASP A 480 -6.61 -6.70 -16.24
N GLU A 481 -7.45 -6.13 -17.11
CA GLU A 481 -7.16 -4.90 -17.85
C GLU A 481 -7.05 -3.70 -16.91
N MET A 482 -7.95 -3.61 -15.92
CA MET A 482 -7.87 -2.61 -14.85
C MET A 482 -6.59 -2.77 -14.03
N ALA A 483 -6.24 -3.99 -13.61
CA ALA A 483 -5.02 -4.27 -12.86
C ALA A 483 -3.77 -3.88 -13.64
N TRP A 484 -3.71 -4.23 -14.93
CA TRP A 484 -2.60 -3.85 -15.81
C TRP A 484 -2.47 -2.33 -15.94
N LEU A 485 -3.59 -1.61 -16.17
CA LEU A 485 -3.57 -0.16 -16.28
C LEU A 485 -3.15 0.53 -14.99
N ILE A 486 -3.60 0.04 -13.83
CA ILE A 486 -3.21 0.58 -12.52
C ILE A 486 -1.71 0.36 -12.29
N ALA A 487 -1.20 -0.85 -12.52
CA ALA A 487 0.21 -1.16 -12.37
C ALA A 487 1.08 -0.30 -13.30
N HIS A 488 0.68 -0.18 -14.57
CA HIS A 488 1.41 0.62 -15.56
C HIS A 488 1.34 2.12 -15.24
N ALA A 489 0.21 2.64 -14.79
CA ALA A 489 0.09 4.03 -14.35
C ALA A 489 0.91 4.29 -13.07
N GLY A 490 0.96 3.33 -12.14
CA GLY A 490 1.84 3.36 -10.98
C GLY A 490 3.31 3.43 -11.38
N HIS A 491 3.73 2.64 -12.36
CA HIS A 491 5.09 2.74 -12.93
C HIS A 491 5.36 4.13 -13.52
N HIS A 492 4.40 4.70 -14.24
CA HIS A 492 4.52 6.07 -14.74
C HIS A 492 4.65 7.08 -13.61
N ALA A 493 3.84 6.95 -12.56
CA ALA A 493 3.88 7.80 -11.37
C ALA A 493 5.23 7.78 -10.66
N TRP A 494 5.92 6.63 -10.65
CA TRP A 494 7.24 6.47 -10.05
C TRP A 494 8.39 6.95 -10.95
N GLN A 495 8.40 6.64 -12.25
CA GLN A 495 9.61 6.84 -13.06
C GLN A 495 9.43 7.75 -14.27
N VAL A 496 8.24 7.79 -14.88
CA VAL A 496 8.01 8.49 -16.16
C VAL A 496 7.57 9.93 -15.92
N ASN A 497 6.44 10.10 -15.23
CA ASN A 497 5.83 11.39 -14.97
C ASN A 497 6.12 11.93 -13.56
N ARG A 498 6.69 11.08 -12.68
CA ARG A 498 7.24 11.43 -11.36
C ARG A 498 6.24 12.09 -10.41
N LEU A 499 4.96 11.70 -10.51
CA LEU A 499 3.92 12.14 -9.56
C LEU A 499 4.23 11.75 -8.11
N TYR A 500 4.84 10.58 -7.87
CA TYR A 500 5.26 10.19 -6.52
C TYR A 500 6.40 11.07 -6.00
N GLU A 501 7.38 11.44 -6.84
CA GLU A 501 8.45 12.37 -6.45
C GLU A 501 7.84 13.75 -6.12
N ALA A 502 6.83 14.16 -6.89
CA ALA A 502 6.10 15.40 -6.63
C ALA A 502 5.39 15.34 -5.28
N ALA A 503 4.68 14.26 -5.00
CA ALA A 503 3.97 14.07 -3.75
C ALA A 503 4.93 14.01 -2.55
N MET A 504 6.10 13.37 -2.70
CA MET A 504 7.16 13.36 -1.70
C MET A 504 7.61 14.76 -1.32
N TYR A 505 7.94 15.61 -2.28
CA TYR A 505 8.30 17.00 -1.97
C TYR A 505 7.12 17.82 -1.43
N GLY A 506 5.91 17.58 -1.96
CA GLY A 506 4.71 18.24 -1.47
C GLY A 506 4.40 17.92 -0.01
N SER A 507 4.73 16.71 0.45
CA SER A 507 4.58 16.30 1.85
C SER A 507 5.39 17.17 2.83
N LEU A 508 6.53 17.70 2.39
CA LEU A 508 7.37 18.61 3.21
C LEU A 508 6.67 19.94 3.49
N LEU A 509 5.62 20.28 2.74
CA LEU A 509 4.84 21.51 2.90
C LEU A 509 3.67 21.34 3.88
N ASP A 510 3.63 20.25 4.65
CA ASP A 510 2.66 20.02 5.73
C ASP A 510 2.56 21.22 6.69
N ASP A 511 1.33 21.48 7.14
CA ASP A 511 0.99 22.59 8.05
C ASP A 511 1.52 22.41 9.49
N GLY A 512 2.09 21.25 9.80
CA GLY A 512 2.72 20.92 11.07
C GLY A 512 1.73 20.60 12.18
N ARG A 513 0.43 20.48 11.91
CA ARG A 513 -0.58 20.21 12.96
C ARG A 513 -0.50 18.80 13.53
N LEU A 514 0.17 17.89 12.83
CA LEU A 514 0.46 16.52 13.28
C LEU A 514 1.78 16.41 14.05
N ARG A 515 2.49 17.52 14.29
CA ARG A 515 3.77 17.48 15.01
C ARG A 515 3.59 16.88 16.42
N GLY A 516 4.38 15.85 16.71
CA GLY A 516 4.36 15.13 17.98
C GLY A 516 3.02 14.45 18.30
N LYS A 517 2.25 14.10 17.26
CA LYS A 517 1.00 13.35 17.39
C LYS A 517 1.07 12.07 16.58
N LEU A 518 0.29 11.08 17.00
CA LEU A 518 -0.03 9.93 16.16
C LEU A 518 -0.94 10.34 14.99
N ASP A 519 -0.82 9.62 13.88
CA ASP A 519 -1.51 9.90 12.62
C ASP A 519 -2.95 9.35 12.54
N ARG A 520 -3.57 9.05 13.69
CA ARG A 520 -4.83 8.31 13.81
C ARG A 520 -5.75 8.84 14.89
#